data_AF-A0A388NVJ9-F1
#
_entry.id   AF-A0A388NVJ9-F1
#
_cell.length_a   1.000
_cell.length_b   1.000
_cell.length_c   1.000
_cell.angle_alpha   90.00
_cell.angle_beta   90.00
_cell.angle_gamma   90.00
#
_symmetry.space_group_name_H-M   'P 1'
#
loop_
_entity.id
_entity.type
_entity.pdbx_description
1 polymer ?
#
loop_
_entity_poly.entity_id
_entity_poly.type
_entity_poly.pdbx_seq_one_letter_code
_entity_poly.pdbx_strand_id
1 'polypeptide(L)'
;MSDKTSKLTSKPILKLGIPKGSLEAATIDLFRRAGFQITVNSRSYFPAIDDPNIECMLIRAQEMARYVEDGVLDAGLTGQDWISESGANVESVADLVYAKQSFGRVRWVLAVPESSPVQSVKDLEGKVIATELVQTTLRYLQANNVNAKVEFSWGATEVKPPILADAIVEVTETGSSLRANNLRIVETVIESNTKFIANTKSWTDPVKREQMLDIKMLLEGAINAMGKVGLMLNVETKNLQAILGVLPALKTPTISNLADKNWLALNTILDESTVRTIIPRLKAAGAHGIVEYPLNKIVV
;
A
#
# COMPACT_ATOMS: atom_id res chain seq x y z
N MET A 1 -34.79 24.50 31.38
CA MET A 1 -34.03 23.45 32.08
C MET A 1 -33.27 22.68 31.02
N SER A 2 -31.96 22.89 30.99
CA SER A 2 -31.03 22.35 30.02
C SER A 2 -30.63 20.93 30.40
N ASP A 3 -30.88 19.96 29.54
CA ASP A 3 -30.29 18.63 29.68
C ASP A 3 -28.99 18.61 28.86
N LYS A 4 -27.90 18.98 29.52
CA LYS A 4 -26.52 18.74 29.10
C LYS A 4 -25.97 17.67 30.04
N THR A 5 -25.10 16.82 29.50
CA THR A 5 -24.23 15.81 30.16
C THR A 5 -24.93 14.49 30.52
N SER A 6 -24.62 13.37 29.86
CA SER A 6 -23.28 12.79 29.76
C SER A 6 -23.05 12.00 28.45
N LYS A 7 -22.06 12.41 27.64
CA LYS A 7 -21.38 11.48 26.74
C LYS A 7 -20.27 10.86 27.59
N LEU A 8 -20.45 9.61 28.02
CA LEU A 8 -19.34 8.82 28.56
C LEU A 8 -18.28 8.74 27.45
N THR A 9 -17.20 9.49 27.60
CA THR A 9 -16.02 9.41 26.76
C THR A 9 -15.29 8.12 27.14
N SER A 10 -15.74 6.99 26.60
CA SER A 10 -14.97 5.76 26.64
C SER A 10 -13.62 6.03 25.97
N LYS A 11 -12.54 5.73 26.69
CA LYS A 11 -11.19 5.81 26.14
C LYS A 11 -11.14 4.97 24.85
N PRO A 12 -10.52 5.47 23.77
CA PRO A 12 -10.41 4.72 22.52
C PRO A 12 -9.74 3.37 22.78
N ILE A 13 -10.27 2.32 22.13
CA ILE A 13 -9.82 0.94 22.28
C ILE A 13 -8.47 0.76 21.58
N LEU A 14 -8.28 1.39 20.42
CA LEU A 14 -7.10 1.23 19.57
C LEU A 14 -6.44 2.58 19.25
N LYS A 15 -5.16 2.74 19.61
CA LYS A 15 -4.31 3.82 19.13
C LYS A 15 -3.61 3.41 17.84
N LEU A 16 -4.01 4.02 16.73
CA LEU A 16 -3.58 3.67 15.38
C LEU A 16 -2.64 4.72 14.79
N GLY A 17 -1.42 4.31 14.45
CA GLY A 17 -0.46 5.11 13.72
C GLY A 17 -0.75 5.15 12.22
N ILE A 18 -0.96 6.35 11.69
CA ILE A 18 -1.07 6.63 10.25
C ILE A 18 0.25 7.26 9.77
N PRO A 19 0.86 6.78 8.67
CA PRO A 19 2.13 7.30 8.21
C PRO A 19 1.97 8.74 7.72
N LYS A 20 2.86 9.62 8.18
CA LYS A 20 2.97 11.01 7.70
C LYS A 20 3.89 11.09 6.49
N GLY A 21 3.59 11.99 5.54
CA GLY A 21 4.45 12.27 4.40
C GLY A 21 4.08 11.49 3.14
N SER A 22 5.04 10.76 2.54
CA SER A 22 4.87 10.15 1.21
C SER A 22 3.73 9.13 1.14
N LEU A 23 3.54 8.32 2.18
CA LEU A 23 2.48 7.29 2.24
C LEU A 23 1.12 7.83 2.71
N GLU A 24 1.08 9.03 3.28
CA GLU A 24 -0.08 9.55 4.01
C GLU A 24 -1.37 9.55 3.17
N ALA A 25 -1.33 10.16 1.99
CA ALA A 25 -2.49 10.27 1.11
C ALA A 25 -2.97 8.89 0.61
N ALA A 26 -2.03 8.00 0.29
CA ALA A 26 -2.35 6.64 -0.17
C ALA A 26 -2.98 5.81 0.96
N THR A 27 -2.45 5.90 2.18
CA THR A 27 -3.04 5.25 3.35
C THR A 27 -4.43 5.78 3.66
N ILE A 28 -4.63 7.11 3.65
CA ILE A 28 -5.96 7.70 3.90
C ILE A 28 -6.96 7.27 2.82
N ASP A 29 -6.57 7.22 1.54
CA ASP A 29 -7.46 6.72 0.48
C ASP A 29 -7.81 5.23 0.66
N LEU A 30 -6.84 4.42 1.10
CA LEU A 30 -7.08 3.02 1.40
C LEU A 30 -8.10 2.86 2.55
N PHE A 31 -7.96 3.63 3.64
CA PHE A 31 -8.93 3.64 4.73
C PHE A 31 -10.32 4.11 4.26
N ARG A 32 -10.39 5.14 3.40
CA ARG A 32 -11.64 5.61 2.79
C ARG A 32 -12.34 4.51 2.00
N ARG A 33 -11.60 3.72 1.22
CA ARG A 33 -12.13 2.57 0.45
C ARG A 33 -12.58 1.44 1.36
N ALA A 34 -11.82 1.18 2.42
CA ALA A 34 -12.18 0.22 3.47
C ALA A 34 -13.50 0.62 4.19
N GLY A 35 -13.77 1.92 4.29
CA GLY A 35 -15.02 2.48 4.81
C GLY A 35 -14.83 3.42 6.00
N PHE A 36 -13.60 3.87 6.27
CA PHE A 36 -13.27 4.80 7.34
C PHE A 36 -12.98 6.20 6.79
N GLN A 37 -13.61 7.21 7.35
CA GLN A 37 -13.36 8.60 7.02
C GLN A 37 -12.33 9.23 7.97
N ILE A 38 -11.08 9.29 7.52
CA ILE A 38 -10.00 9.97 8.25
C ILE A 38 -9.87 11.41 7.74
N THR A 39 -10.01 12.38 8.65
CA THR A 39 -9.86 13.82 8.36
C THR A 39 -8.59 14.35 9.00
N VAL A 40 -7.62 14.75 8.16
CA VAL A 40 -6.36 15.36 8.60
C VAL A 40 -6.50 16.88 8.61
N ASN A 41 -6.16 17.49 9.75
CA ASN A 41 -5.94 18.93 9.85
C ASN A 41 -4.44 19.20 9.74
N SER A 42 -4.02 20.06 8.81
CA SER A 42 -2.60 20.40 8.57
C SER A 42 -1.83 20.86 9.82
N ARG A 43 -2.53 21.35 10.86
CA ARG A 43 -1.94 21.81 12.13
C ARG A 43 -2.01 20.78 13.26
N SER A 44 -2.61 19.61 13.03
CA SER A 44 -2.77 18.55 14.03
C SER A 44 -2.00 17.30 13.63
N TYR A 45 -1.40 16.63 14.62
CA TYR A 45 -0.85 15.28 14.48
C TYR A 45 -1.86 14.18 14.88
N PHE A 46 -3.10 14.57 15.21
CA PHE A 46 -4.18 13.68 15.60
C PHE A 46 -5.34 13.85 14.61
N PRO A 47 -5.39 13.05 13.54
CA PRO A 47 -6.52 13.04 12.62
C PRO A 47 -7.80 12.57 13.32
N ALA A 48 -8.93 13.10 12.90
CA ALA A 48 -10.23 12.57 13.31
C ALA A 48 -10.58 11.35 12.45
N ILE A 49 -11.20 10.34 13.04
CA ILE A 49 -11.76 9.17 12.36
C ILE A 49 -13.22 9.01 12.80
N ASP A 50 -14.07 8.51 11.92
CA ASP A 50 -15.50 8.24 12.15
C ASP A 50 -15.76 6.92 12.91
N ASP A 51 -14.81 6.49 13.74
CA ASP A 51 -14.93 5.35 14.63
C ASP A 51 -14.54 5.76 16.06
N PRO A 52 -15.47 5.75 17.03
CA PRO A 52 -15.18 6.16 18.41
C PRO A 52 -14.20 5.22 19.14
N ASN A 53 -13.94 4.03 18.61
CA ASN A 53 -13.03 3.06 19.19
C ASN A 53 -11.59 3.25 18.70
N ILE A 54 -11.32 4.15 17.75
CA ILE A 54 -10.00 4.36 17.16
C ILE A 54 -9.53 5.80 17.44
N GLU A 55 -8.28 5.93 17.88
CA GLU A 55 -7.58 7.21 17.95
C GLU A 55 -6.39 7.19 16.98
N CYS A 56 -6.42 8.09 15.99
CA CYS A 56 -5.34 8.17 15.01
C CYS A 56 -4.23 9.13 15.46
N MET A 57 -2.99 8.76 15.14
CA MET A 57 -1.81 9.63 15.29
C MET A 57 -0.97 9.59 14.02
N LEU A 58 -0.60 10.76 13.50
CA LEU A 58 0.31 10.88 12.36
C LEU A 58 1.76 10.74 12.84
N ILE A 59 2.43 9.69 12.38
CA ILE A 59 3.81 9.36 12.73
C ILE A 59 4.62 9.17 11.45
N ARG A 60 5.87 9.61 11.42
CA ARG A 60 6.76 9.37 10.28
C ARG A 60 6.98 7.86 10.14
N ALA A 61 6.93 7.34 8.91
CA ALA A 61 7.06 5.91 8.66
C ALA A 61 8.33 5.31 9.27
N GLN A 62 9.44 6.07 9.25
CA GLN A 62 10.73 5.71 9.84
C GLN A 62 10.65 5.39 11.35
N GLU A 63 9.74 6.04 12.07
CA GLU A 63 9.64 5.95 13.54
C GLU A 63 8.49 5.04 13.99
N MET A 64 7.59 4.69 13.07
CA MET A 64 6.34 3.97 13.37
C MET A 64 6.59 2.65 14.10
N ALA A 65 7.50 1.82 13.59
CA ALA A 65 7.74 0.49 14.14
C ALA A 65 8.21 0.56 15.60
N ARG A 66 9.06 1.55 15.94
CA ARG A 66 9.52 1.80 17.30
C ARG A 66 8.38 2.22 18.23
N TYR A 67 7.52 3.14 17.80
CA TYR A 67 6.40 3.58 18.62
C TYR A 67 5.33 2.50 18.83
N VAL A 68 5.19 1.59 17.87
CA VAL A 68 4.36 0.39 18.03
C VAL A 68 5.03 -0.59 19.00
N GLU A 69 6.33 -0.86 18.87
CA GLU A 69 7.08 -1.73 19.80
C GLU A 69 7.04 -1.21 21.26
N ASP A 70 7.24 0.10 21.46
CA ASP A 70 7.23 0.75 22.77
C ASP A 70 5.83 0.79 23.41
N GLY A 71 4.77 0.44 22.66
CA GLY A 71 3.38 0.45 23.12
C GLY A 71 2.79 1.86 23.26
N VAL A 72 3.43 2.87 22.66
CA VAL A 72 2.86 4.22 22.51
C VAL A 72 1.64 4.16 21.59
N LEU A 73 1.76 3.37 20.52
CA LEU A 73 0.69 2.98 19.60
C LEU A 73 0.37 1.50 19.78
N ASP A 74 -0.90 1.14 19.62
CA ASP A 74 -1.33 -0.26 19.63
C ASP A 74 -1.06 -0.94 18.28
N ALA A 75 -1.21 -0.17 17.21
CA ALA A 75 -0.97 -0.62 15.85
C ALA A 75 -0.55 0.54 14.95
N GLY A 76 0.01 0.26 13.78
CA GLY A 76 0.40 1.29 12.82
C GLY A 76 0.68 0.75 11.43
N LEU A 77 0.75 1.65 10.45
CA LEU A 77 1.12 1.33 9.08
C LEU A 77 2.49 1.90 8.74
N THR A 78 3.42 1.06 8.31
CA THR A 78 4.76 1.47 7.85
C THR A 78 5.32 0.48 6.83
N GLY A 79 6.41 0.82 6.16
CA GLY A 79 7.05 -0.07 5.20
C GLY A 79 7.84 -1.20 5.88
N GLN A 80 7.95 -2.34 5.19
CA GLN A 80 8.79 -3.46 5.60
C GLN A 80 10.26 -3.07 5.73
N ASP A 81 10.74 -2.16 4.87
CA ASP A 81 12.04 -1.51 4.96
C ASP A 81 12.30 -0.88 6.32
N TRP A 82 11.37 -0.07 6.83
CA TRP A 82 11.53 0.60 8.12
C TRP A 82 11.48 -0.35 9.31
N ILE A 83 10.66 -1.41 9.23
CA ILE A 83 10.63 -2.47 10.25
C ILE A 83 11.97 -3.20 10.27
N SER A 84 12.50 -3.55 9.10
CA SER A 84 13.81 -4.18 8.97
C SER A 84 14.93 -3.25 9.44
N GLU A 85 14.87 -1.97 9.12
CA GLU A 85 15.85 -0.97 9.53
C GLU A 85 15.93 -0.82 11.04
N SER A 86 14.78 -0.68 11.71
CA SER A 86 14.74 -0.50 13.16
C SER A 86 15.01 -1.80 13.92
N GLY A 87 14.77 -2.97 13.30
CA GLY A 87 14.83 -4.27 13.97
C GLY A 87 13.76 -4.42 15.06
N ALA A 88 12.67 -3.66 14.97
CA ALA A 88 11.64 -3.60 16.01
C ALA A 88 10.85 -4.93 16.10
N ASN A 89 10.57 -5.35 17.33
CA ASN A 89 9.76 -6.52 17.64
C ASN A 89 8.26 -6.18 17.64
N VAL A 90 7.63 -6.34 16.48
CA VAL A 90 6.20 -6.08 16.25
C VAL A 90 5.53 -7.27 15.59
N GLU A 91 4.22 -7.42 15.82
CA GLU A 91 3.40 -8.43 15.16
C GLU A 91 3.03 -7.95 13.76
N SER A 92 3.24 -8.78 12.75
CA SER A 92 2.82 -8.50 11.37
C SER A 92 1.37 -8.94 11.19
N VAL A 93 0.43 -7.99 11.21
CA VAL A 93 -1.01 -8.26 11.08
C VAL A 93 -1.38 -8.53 9.62
N ALA A 94 -0.89 -7.71 8.70
CA ALA A 94 -1.20 -7.82 7.27
C ALA A 94 -0.10 -7.28 6.34
N ASP A 95 0.00 -7.90 5.18
CA ASP A 95 0.85 -7.47 4.07
C ASP A 95 0.04 -6.64 3.09
N LEU A 96 0.14 -5.31 3.21
CA LEU A 96 -0.62 -4.38 2.39
C LEU A 96 0.21 -3.94 1.19
N VAL A 97 -0.03 -4.56 0.03
CA VAL A 97 0.73 -4.28 -1.20
C VAL A 97 0.25 -2.97 -1.83
N TYR A 98 0.77 -1.85 -1.33
CA TYR A 98 0.66 -0.53 -1.94
C TYR A 98 1.87 0.35 -1.59
N ALA A 99 2.02 1.42 -2.35
CA ALA A 99 3.07 2.43 -2.24
C ALA A 99 2.47 3.84 -2.42
N LYS A 100 3.32 4.87 -2.53
CA LYS A 100 2.87 6.27 -2.66
C LYS A 100 2.09 6.49 -3.97
N GLN A 101 2.55 5.91 -5.07
CA GLN A 101 1.97 6.17 -6.40
C GLN A 101 1.36 4.94 -7.06
N SER A 102 1.55 3.76 -6.48
CA SER A 102 1.19 2.50 -7.10
C SER A 102 0.66 1.47 -6.10
N PHE A 103 0.00 0.45 -6.62
CA PHE A 103 -0.44 -0.73 -5.87
C PHE A 103 0.61 -1.85 -5.94
N GLY A 104 1.87 -1.43 -5.97
CA GLY A 104 3.03 -2.30 -6.12
C GLY A 104 3.96 -2.21 -4.92
N ARG A 105 5.05 -2.96 -5.01
CA ARG A 105 6.16 -2.87 -4.07
C ARG A 105 7.09 -1.73 -4.48
N VAL A 106 7.72 -1.11 -3.49
CA VAL A 106 8.87 -0.23 -3.71
C VAL A 106 10.14 -1.06 -3.65
N ARG A 107 11.22 -0.54 -4.24
CA ARG A 107 12.55 -1.16 -4.16
C ARG A 107 13.53 -0.16 -3.58
N TRP A 108 14.31 -0.58 -2.61
CA TRP A 108 15.55 0.12 -2.29
C TRP A 108 16.62 -0.41 -3.22
N VAL A 109 17.27 0.51 -3.93
CA VAL A 109 18.22 0.18 -4.98
C VAL A 109 19.57 0.80 -4.68
N LEU A 110 20.62 0.04 -4.97
CA LEU A 110 21.97 0.56 -5.05
C LEU A 110 22.09 1.33 -6.36
N ALA A 111 22.42 2.62 -6.28
CA ALA A 111 22.56 3.49 -7.43
C ALA A 111 23.87 4.28 -7.40
N VAL A 112 24.41 4.54 -8.59
CA VAL A 112 25.66 5.25 -8.82
C VAL A 112 25.50 6.24 -9.97
N PRO A 113 26.36 7.27 -10.10
CA PRO A 113 26.41 8.09 -11.31
C PRO A 113 26.52 7.24 -12.57
N GLU A 114 25.86 7.64 -13.66
CA GLU A 114 25.92 6.92 -14.94
C GLU A 114 27.37 6.68 -15.39
N SER A 115 28.26 7.66 -15.16
CA SER A 115 29.68 7.61 -15.48
C SER A 115 30.53 6.76 -14.51
N SER A 116 29.97 6.26 -13.42
CA SER A 116 30.71 5.47 -12.43
C SER A 116 31.15 4.13 -13.02
N PRO A 117 32.37 3.63 -12.70
CA PRO A 117 32.82 2.32 -13.16
C PRO A 117 32.14 1.14 -12.45
N VAL A 118 31.47 1.37 -11.32
CA VAL A 118 30.84 0.35 -10.46
C VAL A 118 29.81 -0.48 -11.24
N GLN A 119 29.99 -1.79 -11.33
CA GLN A 119 29.07 -2.72 -12.00
C GLN A 119 28.30 -3.61 -11.02
N SER A 120 28.82 -3.80 -9.81
CA SER A 120 28.19 -4.60 -8.76
C SER A 120 28.51 -4.06 -7.37
N VAL A 121 27.83 -4.57 -6.36
CA VAL A 121 28.15 -4.26 -4.95
C VAL A 121 29.62 -4.54 -4.59
N LYS A 122 30.28 -5.49 -5.27
CA LYS A 122 31.69 -5.83 -5.04
C LYS A 122 32.65 -4.69 -5.33
N ASP A 123 32.30 -3.80 -6.25
CA ASP A 123 33.12 -2.64 -6.62
C ASP A 123 33.06 -1.52 -5.57
N LEU A 124 32.28 -1.71 -4.49
CA LEU A 124 32.13 -0.76 -3.39
C LEU A 124 33.04 -1.06 -2.19
N GLU A 125 33.97 -2.01 -2.31
CA GLU A 125 34.98 -2.25 -1.26
C GLU A 125 35.76 -0.96 -0.96
N GLY A 126 35.79 -0.56 0.31
CA GLY A 126 36.43 0.66 0.79
C GLY A 126 35.73 1.98 0.39
N LYS A 127 34.56 1.92 -0.24
CA LYS A 127 33.81 3.10 -0.72
C LYS A 127 32.87 3.68 0.32
N VAL A 128 32.27 4.83 0.01
CA VAL A 128 31.24 5.49 0.82
C VAL A 128 29.87 5.36 0.17
N ILE A 129 28.88 4.88 0.93
CA ILE A 129 27.49 4.76 0.52
C ILE A 129 26.62 5.64 1.41
N ALA A 130 25.79 6.50 0.82
CA ALA A 130 24.84 7.31 1.57
C ALA A 130 23.41 6.74 1.48
N THR A 131 22.68 6.71 2.59
CA THR A 131 21.31 6.18 2.64
C THR A 131 20.57 6.59 3.91
N GLU A 132 19.23 6.63 3.87
CA GLU A 132 18.42 6.65 5.10
C GLU A 132 18.32 5.24 5.75
N LEU A 133 18.53 4.16 4.99
CA LEU A 133 18.32 2.77 5.39
C LEU A 133 19.66 2.09 5.79
N VAL A 134 20.32 2.64 6.81
CA VAL A 134 21.70 2.34 7.17
C VAL A 134 21.90 0.88 7.60
N GLN A 135 21.12 0.40 8.57
CA GLN A 135 21.26 -0.97 9.10
C GLN A 135 20.95 -2.02 8.05
N THR A 136 19.96 -1.76 7.21
CA THR A 136 19.61 -2.65 6.09
C THR A 136 20.72 -2.68 5.05
N THR A 137 21.30 -1.54 4.72
CA THR A 137 22.43 -1.45 3.79
C THR A 137 23.66 -2.16 4.34
N LEU A 138 23.97 -2.00 5.62
CA LEU A 138 25.07 -2.71 6.28
C LEU A 138 24.89 -4.24 6.20
N ARG A 139 23.68 -4.75 6.45
CA ARG A 139 23.38 -6.18 6.31
C ARG A 139 23.52 -6.68 4.88
N TYR A 140 23.09 -5.89 3.89
CA TYR A 140 23.25 -6.21 2.48
C TYR A 140 24.73 -6.30 2.07
N LEU A 141 25.56 -5.35 2.52
CA LEU A 141 27.01 -5.38 2.30
C LEU A 141 27.67 -6.60 2.96
N GLN A 142 27.29 -6.89 4.21
CA GLN A 142 27.79 -8.05 4.94
C GLN A 142 27.43 -9.37 4.25
N ALA A 143 26.18 -9.54 3.80
CA ALA A 143 25.74 -10.71 3.05
C ALA A 143 26.54 -10.89 1.74
N ASN A 144 27.01 -9.77 1.17
CA ASN A 144 27.86 -9.75 0.00
C ASN A 144 29.36 -9.76 0.32
N ASN A 145 29.80 -9.88 1.57
CA ASN A 145 31.22 -9.82 1.95
C ASN A 145 31.93 -8.57 1.40
N VAL A 146 31.31 -7.39 1.52
CA VAL A 146 31.87 -6.09 1.12
C VAL A 146 31.96 -5.18 2.33
N ASN A 147 33.10 -4.51 2.51
CA ASN A 147 33.28 -3.50 3.55
C ASN A 147 33.24 -2.11 2.92
N ALA A 148 32.14 -1.38 3.13
CA ALA A 148 32.00 0.01 2.71
C ALA A 148 31.54 0.86 3.91
N LYS A 149 31.90 2.14 3.92
CA LYS A 149 31.39 3.10 4.90
C LYS A 149 29.95 3.45 4.53
N VAL A 150 29.01 3.21 5.43
CA VAL A 150 27.61 3.62 5.25
C VAL A 150 27.33 4.87 6.07
N GLU A 151 26.91 5.95 5.42
CA GLU A 151 26.58 7.22 6.05
C GLU A 151 25.08 7.51 5.98
N PHE A 152 24.54 7.95 7.12
CA PHE A 152 23.14 8.36 7.19
C PHE A 152 22.86 9.58 6.30
N SER A 153 21.75 9.55 5.57
CA SER A 153 21.23 10.65 4.77
C SER A 153 20.00 11.26 5.42
N TRP A 154 19.91 12.59 5.49
CA TRP A 154 18.71 13.28 5.98
C TRP A 154 17.72 13.61 4.84
N GLY A 155 17.78 12.85 3.74
CA GLY A 155 17.10 13.13 2.48
C GLY A 155 18.00 13.80 1.43
N ALA A 156 17.44 14.04 0.24
CA ALA A 156 18.17 14.49 -0.95
C ALA A 156 19.43 13.64 -1.22
N THR A 157 19.31 12.33 -1.03
CA THR A 157 20.44 11.40 -1.14
C THR A 157 20.99 11.38 -2.56
N GLU A 158 20.13 11.60 -3.57
CA GLU A 158 20.48 11.56 -4.98
C GLU A 158 21.53 12.59 -5.41
N VAL A 159 21.70 13.69 -4.66
CA VAL A 159 22.71 14.72 -4.98
C VAL A 159 24.07 14.45 -4.36
N LYS A 160 24.21 13.41 -3.53
CA LYS A 160 25.47 13.13 -2.82
C LYS A 160 26.56 12.59 -3.76
N PRO A 161 26.30 11.67 -4.70
CA PRO A 161 27.33 11.22 -5.61
C PRO A 161 27.73 12.22 -6.68
N PRO A 162 29.00 12.24 -7.12
CA PRO A 162 30.13 11.48 -6.57
C PRO A 162 30.87 12.21 -5.43
N ILE A 163 30.44 13.42 -5.05
CA ILE A 163 31.24 14.34 -4.22
C ILE A 163 31.24 13.93 -2.75
N LEU A 164 30.07 13.58 -2.22
CA LEU A 164 29.86 13.27 -0.81
C LEU A 164 29.76 11.76 -0.55
N ALA A 165 29.51 10.96 -1.59
CA ALA A 165 29.48 9.49 -1.53
C ALA A 165 29.82 8.90 -2.91
N ASP A 166 30.32 7.67 -2.97
CA ASP A 166 30.55 6.96 -4.23
C ASP A 166 29.25 6.35 -4.79
N ALA A 167 28.33 5.96 -3.90
CA ALA A 167 27.06 5.34 -4.23
C ALA A 167 25.96 5.74 -3.23
N ILE A 168 24.72 5.43 -3.58
CA ILE A 168 23.57 5.59 -2.68
C ILE A 168 22.74 4.33 -2.62
N VAL A 169 22.05 4.12 -1.51
CA VAL A 169 20.92 3.19 -1.42
C VAL A 169 19.67 4.02 -1.18
N GLU A 170 18.76 4.03 -2.14
CA GLU A 170 17.60 4.92 -2.17
C GLU A 170 16.32 4.17 -2.58
N VAL A 171 15.18 4.59 -2.03
CA VAL A 171 13.88 4.02 -2.37
C VAL A 171 13.42 4.52 -3.74
N THR A 172 12.89 3.61 -4.56
CA THR A 172 12.34 3.98 -5.86
C THR A 172 11.12 3.14 -6.24
N GLU A 173 10.15 3.81 -6.85
CA GLU A 173 9.00 3.17 -7.51
C GLU A 173 9.26 3.06 -9.03
N THR A 174 9.54 4.18 -9.70
CA THR A 174 9.65 4.27 -11.17
C THR A 174 11.07 4.59 -11.67
N GLY A 175 12.02 4.83 -10.77
CA GLY A 175 13.38 5.29 -11.12
C GLY A 175 13.44 6.71 -11.68
N SER A 176 12.37 7.51 -11.61
CA SER A 176 12.34 8.87 -12.17
C SER A 176 13.32 9.82 -11.47
N SER A 177 13.35 9.83 -10.13
CA SER A 177 14.26 10.68 -9.35
C SER A 177 15.73 10.36 -9.64
N LEU A 178 16.08 9.07 -9.72
CA LEU A 178 17.43 8.62 -10.04
C LEU A 178 17.87 9.11 -11.43
N ARG A 179 17.03 8.93 -12.45
CA ARG A 179 17.30 9.41 -13.81
C ARG A 179 17.44 10.93 -13.87
N ALA A 180 16.60 11.67 -13.14
CA ALA A 180 16.67 13.13 -13.09
C ALA A 180 17.99 13.64 -12.48
N ASN A 181 18.70 12.80 -11.71
CA ASN A 181 19.99 13.09 -11.10
C ASN A 181 21.16 12.36 -11.79
N ASN A 182 20.96 11.84 -13.01
CA ASN A 182 21.98 11.10 -13.78
C ASN A 182 22.56 9.89 -13.02
N LEU A 183 21.70 9.19 -12.28
CA LEU A 183 22.03 7.96 -11.57
C LEU A 183 21.44 6.75 -12.28
N ARG A 184 22.21 5.66 -12.31
CA ARG A 184 21.75 4.35 -12.76
C ARG A 184 21.66 3.36 -11.59
N ILE A 185 20.68 2.47 -11.67
CA ILE A 185 20.51 1.36 -10.73
C ILE A 185 21.54 0.29 -11.07
N VAL A 186 22.26 -0.17 -10.04
CA VAL A 186 23.19 -1.30 -10.13
C VAL A 186 22.46 -2.58 -9.71
N GLU A 187 21.89 -2.58 -8.50
CA GLU A 187 21.24 -3.75 -7.92
C GLU A 187 20.04 -3.34 -7.05
N THR A 188 19.13 -4.28 -6.80
CA THR A 188 18.07 -4.12 -5.78
C THR A 188 18.59 -4.65 -4.44
N VAL A 189 18.53 -3.81 -3.41
CA VAL A 189 18.96 -4.13 -2.03
C VAL A 189 17.85 -4.87 -1.28
N ILE A 190 16.62 -4.33 -1.34
CA ILE A 190 15.43 -4.93 -0.72
C ILE A 190 14.17 -4.48 -1.45
N GLU A 191 13.17 -5.36 -1.55
CA GLU A 191 11.80 -4.98 -1.89
C GLU A 191 10.99 -4.69 -0.62
N SER A 192 10.17 -3.64 -0.64
CA SER A 192 9.35 -3.24 0.49
C SER A 192 7.91 -2.97 0.05
N ASN A 193 6.98 -3.19 0.96
CA ASN A 193 5.59 -2.75 0.86
C ASN A 193 5.10 -2.33 2.24
N THR A 194 3.98 -1.63 2.29
CA THR A 194 3.36 -1.27 3.57
C THR A 194 2.88 -2.52 4.32
N LYS A 195 3.09 -2.53 5.63
CA LYS A 195 2.68 -3.54 6.58
C LYS A 195 1.73 -2.90 7.58
N PHE A 196 0.68 -3.62 7.93
CA PHE A 196 -0.08 -3.29 9.13
C PHE A 196 0.53 -4.07 10.29
N ILE A 197 1.07 -3.35 11.28
CA ILE A 197 1.80 -3.91 12.40
C ILE A 197 1.10 -3.61 13.72
N ALA A 198 1.30 -4.49 14.71
CA ALA A 198 0.74 -4.36 16.04
C ALA A 198 1.81 -4.52 17.13
N ASN A 199 1.57 -3.86 18.27
CA ASN A 199 2.35 -4.11 19.48
C ASN A 199 2.08 -5.53 19.96
N THR A 200 3.12 -6.26 20.37
CA THR A 200 3.00 -7.65 20.83
C THR A 200 2.04 -7.81 22.02
N LYS A 201 2.02 -6.87 22.98
CA LYS A 201 1.07 -6.90 24.11
C LYS A 201 -0.34 -6.55 23.66
N SER A 202 -0.51 -5.50 22.85
CA SER A 202 -1.82 -5.13 22.31
C SER A 202 -2.42 -6.22 21.43
N TRP A 203 -1.59 -7.03 20.76
CA TRP A 203 -2.03 -8.18 19.99
C TRP A 203 -2.55 -9.34 20.85
N THR A 204 -2.10 -9.45 22.10
CA THR A 204 -2.64 -10.45 23.06
C THR A 204 -3.97 -10.04 23.68
N ASP A 205 -4.34 -8.77 23.61
CA ASP A 205 -5.65 -8.28 24.04
C ASP A 205 -6.73 -8.70 23.02
N PRO A 206 -7.71 -9.53 23.40
CA PRO A 206 -8.71 -10.05 22.46
C PRO A 206 -9.52 -8.97 21.76
N VAL A 207 -9.87 -7.89 22.46
CA VAL A 207 -10.72 -6.82 21.92
C VAL A 207 -9.94 -6.01 20.89
N LYS A 208 -8.70 -5.63 21.21
CA LYS A 208 -7.84 -4.91 20.27
C LYS A 208 -7.49 -5.77 19.07
N ARG A 209 -7.20 -7.06 19.30
CA ARG A 209 -6.89 -8.01 18.23
C ARG A 209 -8.05 -8.17 17.26
N GLU A 210 -9.27 -8.35 17.77
CA GLU A 210 -10.47 -8.43 16.94
C GLU A 210 -10.64 -7.15 16.09
N GLN A 211 -10.54 -5.97 16.72
CA GLN A 211 -10.63 -4.71 16.00
C GLN A 211 -9.54 -4.56 14.92
N MET A 212 -8.31 -5.01 15.18
CA MET A 212 -7.24 -5.02 14.17
C MET A 212 -7.52 -6.03 13.04
N LEU A 213 -8.11 -7.19 13.34
CA LEU A 213 -8.49 -8.17 12.32
C LEU A 213 -9.62 -7.65 11.43
N ASP A 214 -10.59 -6.92 11.98
CA ASP A 214 -11.64 -6.27 11.21
C ASP A 214 -11.07 -5.18 10.28
N ILE A 215 -10.20 -4.32 10.80
CA ILE A 215 -9.49 -3.31 9.99
C ILE A 215 -8.70 -4.00 8.88
N LYS A 216 -7.93 -5.06 9.21
CA LYS A 216 -7.18 -5.86 8.24
C LYS A 216 -8.09 -6.35 7.12
N MET A 217 -9.19 -7.03 7.43
CA MET A 217 -10.11 -7.59 6.44
C MET A 217 -10.64 -6.52 5.50
N LEU A 218 -10.98 -5.34 6.03
CA LEU A 218 -11.49 -4.22 5.24
C LEU A 218 -10.40 -3.57 4.36
N LEU A 219 -9.17 -3.42 4.86
CA LEU A 219 -8.04 -2.90 4.09
C LEU A 219 -7.62 -3.88 2.99
N GLU A 220 -7.52 -5.17 3.28
CA GLU A 220 -7.25 -6.22 2.29
C GLU A 220 -8.36 -6.26 1.24
N GLY A 221 -9.62 -6.14 1.65
CA GLY A 221 -10.75 -6.04 0.74
C GLY A 221 -10.66 -4.82 -0.18
N ALA A 222 -10.25 -3.67 0.35
CA ALA A 222 -10.01 -2.48 -0.45
C ALA A 222 -8.86 -2.67 -1.46
N ILE A 223 -7.79 -3.36 -1.08
CA ILE A 223 -6.67 -3.71 -1.98
C ILE A 223 -7.14 -4.67 -3.07
N ASN A 224 -7.91 -5.70 -2.74
CA ASN A 224 -8.44 -6.66 -3.71
C ASN A 224 -9.35 -6.01 -4.78
N ALA A 225 -10.01 -4.90 -4.42
CA ALA A 225 -10.81 -4.11 -5.35
C ALA A 225 -9.97 -3.18 -6.25
N MET A 226 -8.71 -2.93 -5.93
CA MET A 226 -7.86 -2.03 -6.72
C MET A 226 -7.60 -2.61 -8.11
N GLY A 227 -7.78 -1.76 -9.14
CA GLY A 227 -7.68 -2.18 -10.54
C GLY A 227 -8.79 -3.12 -10.99
N LYS A 228 -9.87 -3.27 -10.19
CA LYS A 228 -11.07 -4.02 -10.56
C LYS A 228 -12.26 -3.07 -10.71
N VAL A 229 -13.16 -3.40 -11.62
CA VAL A 229 -14.45 -2.72 -11.78
C VAL A 229 -15.58 -3.74 -11.83
N GLY A 230 -16.76 -3.30 -11.41
CA GLY A 230 -17.99 -4.03 -11.68
C GLY A 230 -18.51 -3.67 -13.07
N LEU A 231 -19.07 -4.66 -13.75
CA LEU A 231 -19.72 -4.50 -15.04
C LEU A 231 -21.07 -5.18 -15.01
N MET A 232 -22.10 -4.38 -15.27
CA MET A 232 -23.48 -4.83 -15.43
C MET A 232 -23.91 -4.64 -16.87
N LEU A 233 -24.66 -5.58 -17.41
CA LEU A 233 -25.20 -5.52 -18.76
C LEU A 233 -26.46 -6.34 -18.87
N ASN A 234 -27.28 -6.00 -19.87
CA ASN A 234 -28.44 -6.77 -20.26
C ASN A 234 -28.15 -7.50 -21.57
N VAL A 235 -28.69 -8.71 -21.72
CA VAL A 235 -28.54 -9.52 -22.93
C VAL A 235 -29.83 -10.28 -23.21
N GLU A 236 -30.21 -10.41 -24.47
CA GLU A 236 -31.24 -11.39 -24.86
C GLU A 236 -30.75 -12.82 -24.60
N THR A 237 -31.62 -13.70 -24.11
CA THR A 237 -31.29 -15.10 -23.78
C THR A 237 -30.58 -15.83 -24.93
N LYS A 238 -30.96 -15.55 -26.18
CA LYS A 238 -30.35 -16.14 -27.39
C LYS A 238 -28.87 -15.77 -27.58
N ASN A 239 -28.43 -14.62 -27.06
CA ASN A 239 -27.06 -14.10 -27.20
C ASN A 239 -26.17 -14.43 -25.99
N LEU A 240 -26.70 -15.10 -24.96
CA LEU A 240 -25.98 -15.38 -23.71
C LEU A 240 -24.63 -16.07 -23.95
N GLN A 241 -24.59 -17.12 -24.79
CA GLN A 241 -23.35 -17.86 -25.06
C GLN A 241 -22.28 -17.01 -25.75
N ALA A 242 -22.69 -16.11 -26.66
CA ALA A 242 -21.77 -15.18 -27.29
C ALA A 242 -21.16 -14.21 -26.26
N ILE A 243 -21.96 -13.74 -25.29
CA ILE A 243 -21.47 -12.90 -24.19
C ILE A 243 -20.51 -13.67 -23.27
N LEU A 244 -20.86 -14.89 -22.86
CA LEU A 244 -20.00 -15.71 -22.01
C LEU A 244 -18.65 -16.03 -22.68
N GLY A 245 -18.61 -16.18 -24.01
CA GLY A 245 -17.37 -16.36 -24.77
C GLY A 245 -16.49 -15.11 -24.88
N VAL A 246 -17.03 -13.92 -24.63
CA VAL A 246 -16.27 -12.65 -24.58
C VAL A 246 -15.71 -12.39 -23.19
N LEU A 247 -16.45 -12.77 -22.15
CA LEU A 247 -16.01 -12.60 -20.76
C LEU A 247 -14.78 -13.49 -20.47
N PRO A 248 -13.85 -13.04 -19.60
CA PRO A 248 -12.69 -13.85 -19.25
C PRO A 248 -13.12 -15.18 -18.60
N ALA A 249 -12.55 -16.30 -19.08
CA ALA A 249 -12.97 -17.67 -18.73
C ALA A 249 -12.99 -18.00 -17.23
N LEU A 250 -12.29 -17.24 -16.39
CA LEU A 250 -12.16 -17.46 -14.95
C LEU A 250 -13.28 -16.83 -14.11
N LYS A 251 -14.27 -16.17 -14.73
CA LYS A 251 -15.30 -15.43 -13.98
C LYS A 251 -16.68 -15.96 -14.31
N THR A 252 -17.34 -16.59 -13.34
CA THR A 252 -18.75 -16.96 -13.41
C THR A 252 -19.61 -15.71 -13.14
N PRO A 253 -20.19 -15.04 -14.16
CA PRO A 253 -21.03 -13.89 -13.90
C PRO A 253 -22.30 -14.32 -13.16
N THR A 254 -22.82 -13.44 -12.32
CA THR A 254 -24.19 -13.58 -11.82
C THR A 254 -25.15 -13.34 -12.98
N ILE A 255 -26.12 -14.24 -13.16
CA ILE A 255 -27.14 -14.16 -14.20
C ILE A 255 -28.52 -14.11 -13.52
N SER A 256 -29.29 -13.06 -13.82
CA SER A 256 -30.62 -12.82 -13.25
C SER A 256 -31.67 -12.63 -14.36
N ASN A 257 -32.88 -13.15 -14.17
CA ASN A 257 -34.00 -12.90 -15.08
C ASN A 257 -34.50 -11.45 -14.94
N LEU A 258 -34.82 -10.82 -16.08
CA LEU A 258 -35.50 -9.52 -16.11
C LEU A 258 -37.02 -9.70 -16.20
N ALA A 259 -37.76 -8.57 -16.11
CA ALA A 259 -39.21 -8.56 -16.25
C ALA A 259 -39.66 -9.10 -17.62
N ASP A 260 -38.91 -8.78 -18.68
CA ASP A 260 -39.02 -9.47 -19.97
C ASP A 260 -38.23 -10.78 -19.91
N LYS A 261 -38.95 -11.91 -20.05
CA LYS A 261 -38.39 -13.27 -19.99
C LYS A 261 -37.40 -13.59 -21.10
N ASN A 262 -37.36 -12.78 -22.16
CA ASN A 262 -36.38 -12.92 -23.23
C ASN A 262 -35.04 -12.28 -22.88
N TRP A 263 -34.94 -11.59 -21.75
CA TRP A 263 -33.76 -10.85 -21.33
C TRP A 263 -33.21 -11.30 -19.98
N LEU A 264 -31.90 -11.20 -19.88
CA LEU A 264 -31.11 -11.52 -18.70
C LEU A 264 -30.27 -10.30 -18.32
N ALA A 265 -30.08 -10.09 -17.03
CA ALA A 265 -29.06 -9.19 -16.49
C ALA A 265 -27.85 -10.00 -16.06
N LEU A 266 -26.66 -9.56 -16.48
CA LEU A 266 -25.38 -10.12 -16.07
C LEU A 266 -24.66 -9.11 -15.20
N ASN A 267 -24.01 -9.61 -14.14
CA ASN A 267 -23.09 -8.85 -13.32
C ASN A 267 -21.79 -9.62 -13.15
N THR A 268 -20.65 -8.96 -13.39
CA THR A 268 -19.33 -9.54 -13.19
C THR A 268 -18.33 -8.48 -12.75
N ILE A 269 -17.26 -8.92 -12.10
CA ILE A 269 -16.14 -8.06 -11.73
C ILE A 269 -15.01 -8.35 -12.71
N LEU A 270 -14.35 -7.38 -13.31
CA LEU A 270 -13.19 -7.59 -14.19
C LEU A 270 -12.01 -6.68 -13.85
N ASP A 271 -10.85 -7.00 -14.43
CA ASP A 271 -9.70 -6.10 -14.41
C ASP A 271 -10.00 -4.87 -15.25
N GLU A 272 -9.86 -3.69 -14.66
CA GLU A 272 -10.13 -2.39 -15.29
C GLU A 272 -9.37 -2.24 -16.62
N SER A 273 -8.12 -2.71 -16.65
CA SER A 273 -7.26 -2.67 -17.84
C SER A 273 -7.83 -3.38 -19.07
N THR A 274 -8.74 -4.36 -18.86
CA THR A 274 -9.36 -5.17 -19.90
C THR A 274 -10.68 -4.59 -20.42
N VAL A 275 -11.30 -3.67 -19.66
CA VAL A 275 -12.64 -3.14 -19.91
C VAL A 275 -12.74 -2.48 -21.29
N ARG A 276 -11.78 -1.63 -21.64
CA ARG A 276 -11.72 -0.92 -22.93
C ARG A 276 -11.75 -1.84 -24.15
N THR A 277 -11.27 -3.08 -24.00
CA THR A 277 -11.24 -4.08 -25.07
C THR A 277 -12.51 -4.95 -25.05
N ILE A 278 -13.05 -5.21 -23.86
CA ILE A 278 -14.20 -6.10 -23.66
C ILE A 278 -15.52 -5.40 -24.02
N ILE A 279 -15.74 -4.14 -23.62
CA ILE A 279 -17.01 -3.44 -23.85
C ILE A 279 -17.43 -3.42 -25.34
N PRO A 280 -16.56 -3.06 -26.31
CA PRO A 280 -16.92 -3.10 -27.73
C PRO A 280 -17.29 -4.50 -28.21
N ARG A 281 -16.58 -5.53 -27.73
CA ARG A 281 -16.84 -6.94 -28.07
C ARG A 281 -18.16 -7.43 -27.49
N LEU A 282 -18.47 -7.06 -26.26
CA LEU A 282 -19.77 -7.34 -25.64
C LEU A 282 -20.90 -6.68 -26.43
N LYS A 283 -20.70 -5.42 -26.85
CA LYS A 283 -21.69 -4.71 -27.66
C LYS A 283 -21.94 -5.40 -29.00
N ALA A 284 -20.88 -5.82 -29.69
CA ALA A 284 -20.97 -6.58 -30.94
C ALA A 284 -21.64 -7.95 -30.76
N ALA A 285 -21.45 -8.59 -29.60
CA ALA A 285 -22.08 -9.85 -29.22
C ALA A 285 -23.55 -9.69 -28.73
N GLY A 286 -24.10 -8.48 -28.74
CA GLY A 286 -25.52 -8.22 -28.43
C GLY A 286 -25.82 -7.73 -27.02
N ALA A 287 -24.81 -7.27 -26.27
CA ALA A 287 -25.03 -6.63 -24.97
C ALA A 287 -25.68 -5.25 -25.09
N HIS A 288 -26.52 -4.92 -24.11
CA HIS A 288 -27.23 -3.65 -23.98
C HIS A 288 -27.08 -3.11 -22.56
N GLY A 289 -27.24 -1.79 -22.40
CA GLY A 289 -27.18 -1.14 -21.09
C GLY A 289 -25.92 -1.51 -20.29
N ILE A 290 -24.76 -1.53 -20.96
CA ILE A 290 -23.49 -1.84 -20.30
C ILE A 290 -23.12 -0.69 -19.37
N VAL A 291 -22.96 -0.99 -18.09
CA VAL A 291 -22.59 -0.03 -17.03
C VAL A 291 -21.34 -0.54 -16.33
N GLU A 292 -20.29 0.27 -16.38
CA GLU A 292 -19.09 0.13 -15.58
C GLU A 292 -19.24 0.94 -14.29
N TYR A 293 -18.86 0.37 -13.15
CA TYR A 293 -18.88 1.08 -11.87
C TYR A 293 -17.68 0.73 -10.99
N PRO A 294 -17.18 1.70 -10.20
CA PRO A 294 -16.02 1.48 -9.35
C PRO A 294 -16.36 0.57 -8.17
N LEU A 295 -15.36 -0.16 -7.70
CA LEU A 295 -15.44 -0.99 -6.50
C LEU A 295 -14.62 -0.36 -5.37
N ASN A 296 -15.21 -0.29 -4.18
CA ASN A 296 -14.48 0.17 -2.99
C ASN A 296 -13.73 -0.98 -2.31
N LYS A 297 -14.33 -2.17 -2.24
CA LYS A 297 -13.77 -3.35 -1.57
C LYS A 297 -14.35 -4.65 -2.12
N ILE A 298 -13.54 -5.71 -2.13
CA ILE A 298 -13.91 -7.11 -2.44
C ILE A 298 -13.38 -7.99 -1.30
N VAL A 299 -14.26 -8.46 -0.43
CA VAL A 299 -13.92 -9.42 0.64
C VAL A 299 -14.05 -10.83 0.08
N VAL A 300 -13.03 -11.66 0.29
CA VAL A 300 -12.91 -13.03 -0.25
C VAL A 300 -12.80 -14.04 0.86
#